data_AF-A0A7C1K4Z7-F1
#
_entry.id   AF-A0A7C1K4Z7-F1
#
_cell.length_a   1.000
_cell.length_b   1.000
_cell.length_c   1.000
_cell.angle_alpha   90.00
_cell.angle_beta   90.00
_cell.angle_gamma   90.00
#
_symmetry.space_group_name_H-M   'P 1'
#
loop_
_entity.id
_entity.type
_entity.pdbx_description
1 polymer ?
#
loop_
_entity_poly.entity_id
_entity_poly.type
_entity_poly.pdbx_seq_one_letter_code
_entity_poly.pdbx_strand_id
1 'polypeptide(L)'
;MNEFEGMAFEAAFAELEETVRRLEEGNLSLEESIALFERGQRLAAYCSAQLDNAELRIRQILPSGASEYAEGIIAAEGSDIEGMGE
;
A
#
# COMPACT_ATOMS: atom_id res chain seq x y z
N MET A 1 -6.48 -9.15 -15.94
CA MET A 1 -5.02 -9.33 -15.84
C MET A 1 -4.53 -8.10 -15.10
N ASN A 2 -4.05 -8.25 -13.88
CA ASN A 2 -3.59 -7.11 -13.10
C ASN A 2 -2.26 -6.63 -13.71
N GLU A 3 -2.07 -5.32 -13.91
CA GLU A 3 -0.86 -4.75 -14.55
C GLU A 3 0.42 -5.12 -13.77
N PHE A 4 0.28 -5.39 -12.47
CA PHE A 4 1.37 -5.66 -11.54
C PHE A 4 1.44 -7.11 -11.07
N GLU A 5 0.68 -8.03 -11.67
CA GLU A 5 0.63 -9.44 -11.25
C GLU A 5 2.03 -10.06 -11.26
N GLY A 6 2.48 -10.56 -10.10
CA GLY A 6 3.81 -11.17 -9.93
C GLY A 6 4.95 -10.20 -9.62
N MET A 7 4.68 -8.90 -9.47
CA MET A 7 5.68 -7.92 -9.06
C MET A 7 5.99 -8.03 -7.56
N ALA A 8 7.27 -7.93 -7.16
CA ALA A 8 7.64 -7.86 -5.75
C ALA A 8 7.09 -6.59 -5.09
N PHE A 9 6.80 -6.65 -3.78
CA PHE A 9 6.28 -5.51 -3.02
C PHE A 9 7.20 -4.28 -3.15
N GLU A 10 8.50 -4.46 -2.97
CA GLU A 10 9.50 -3.38 -3.03
C GLU A 10 9.54 -2.72 -4.41
N ALA A 11 9.35 -3.51 -5.48
CA ALA A 11 9.31 -2.98 -6.84
C ALA A 11 8.03 -2.17 -7.09
N ALA A 12 6.87 -2.67 -6.65
CA ALA A 12 5.60 -1.96 -6.77
C ALA A 12 5.57 -0.68 -5.93
N PHE A 13 6.18 -0.71 -4.74
CA PHE A 13 6.30 0.45 -3.87
C PHE A 13 7.23 1.52 -4.47
N ALA A 14 8.38 1.13 -5.03
CA ALA A 14 9.26 2.06 -5.72
C ALA A 14 8.59 2.73 -6.94
N GLU A 15 7.79 1.99 -7.71
CA GLU A 15 6.98 2.53 -8.81
C GLU A 15 5.92 3.52 -8.31
N LEU A 16 5.33 3.26 -7.14
CA LEU A 16 4.37 4.17 -6.49
C LEU A 16 5.07 5.47 -6.06
N GLU A 17 6.22 5.37 -5.40
CA GLU A 17 7.01 6.53 -4.97
C GLU A 17 7.40 7.40 -6.17
N GLU A 18 7.85 6.79 -7.27
CA GLU A 18 8.19 7.53 -8.49
C GLU A 18 6.94 8.19 -9.10
N THR A 19 5.79 7.50 -9.09
CA THR A 19 4.52 8.06 -9.58
C THR A 19 4.10 9.28 -8.76
N VAL A 20 4.22 9.21 -7.43
CA VAL A 20 3.94 10.33 -6.52
C VAL A 20 4.91 11.47 -6.76
N ARG A 21 6.22 11.20 -6.85
CA ARG A 21 7.24 12.23 -7.12
C ARG A 21 6.91 13.00 -8.40
N ARG A 22 6.53 12.31 -9.47
CA ARG A 22 6.16 12.94 -10.74
C ARG A 22 4.90 13.80 -10.63
N LEU A 23 3.91 13.38 -9.83
CA LEU A 23 2.73 14.20 -9.55
C LEU A 23 3.10 15.46 -8.78
N GLU A 24 4.03 15.38 -7.83
CA GLU A 24 4.50 16.51 -7.02
C GLU A 24 5.36 17.51 -7.79
N GLU A 25 6.10 17.05 -8.82
CA GLU A 25 6.91 17.91 -9.69
C GLU A 25 6.06 18.95 -10.44
N GLY A 26 4.75 18.72 -10.61
CA GLY A 26 3.79 19.74 -11.05
C GLY A 26 3.91 20.22 -12.51
N ASN A 27 4.83 19.67 -13.29
CA ASN A 27 5.06 20.02 -14.70
C ASN A 27 4.37 19.02 -15.66
N LEU A 28 3.11 18.69 -15.38
CA LEU A 28 2.32 17.71 -16.12
C LEU A 28 1.09 18.37 -16.75
N SER A 29 0.68 17.90 -17.92
CA SER A 29 -0.66 18.21 -18.43
C SER A 29 -1.75 17.60 -17.56
N LEU A 30 -3.00 18.07 -17.73
CA LEU A 30 -4.15 17.51 -17.03
C LEU A 30 -4.33 16.01 -17.31
N GLU A 31 -4.21 15.60 -18.58
CA GLU A 31 -4.33 14.19 -18.98
C GLU A 31 -3.24 13.32 -18.35
N GLU A 32 -1.99 13.81 -18.33
CA GLU A 32 -0.88 13.10 -17.67
C GLU A 32 -1.08 13.00 -16.15
N SER A 33 -1.59 14.07 -15.53
CA SER A 33 -1.86 14.10 -14.09
C SER A 33 -2.92 13.07 -13.71
N ILE A 34 -4.00 12.98 -14.51
CA ILE A 34 -5.06 11.98 -14.32
C ILE A 34 -4.51 10.57 -14.51
N ALA A 35 -3.73 10.32 -15.57
CA ALA A 35 -3.17 9.01 -15.85
C ALA A 35 -2.21 8.53 -14.74
N LEU A 36 -1.36 9.42 -14.23
CA LEU A 36 -0.45 9.12 -13.12
C LEU A 36 -1.22 8.88 -11.82
N PHE A 37 -2.25 9.67 -11.54
CA PHE A 37 -3.10 9.47 -10.37
C PHE A 37 -3.79 8.09 -10.39
N GLU A 38 -4.39 7.72 -11.53
CA GLU A 38 -5.01 6.41 -11.69
C GLU A 38 -4.00 5.26 -11.55
N ARG A 39 -2.80 5.41 -12.11
CA ARG A 39 -1.72 4.43 -11.92
C ARG A 39 -1.31 4.32 -10.45
N GLY A 40 -1.13 5.46 -9.77
CA GLY A 40 -0.79 5.51 -8.35
C GLY A 40 -1.84 4.80 -7.48
N GLN A 41 -3.13 5.05 -7.74
CA GLN A 41 -4.23 4.35 -7.06
C GLN A 41 -4.17 2.83 -7.26
N ARG A 42 -3.89 2.35 -8.47
CA ARG A 42 -3.76 0.91 -8.74
C ARG A 42 -2.53 0.31 -8.05
N LEU A 43 -1.39 1.01 -8.04
CA LEU A 43 -0.18 0.58 -7.34
C LEU A 43 -0.40 0.52 -5.82
N ALA A 44 -1.03 1.54 -5.23
CA ALA A 44 -1.36 1.56 -3.80
C ALA A 44 -2.27 0.39 -3.41
N ALA A 45 -3.32 0.13 -4.20
CA ALA A 45 -4.21 -1.02 -3.98
C ALA A 45 -3.47 -2.36 -4.10
N TYR A 46 -2.53 -2.47 -5.04
CA TYR A 46 -1.70 -3.66 -5.19
C TYR A 46 -0.75 -3.88 -3.99
N CYS A 47 -0.08 -2.83 -3.52
CA CYS A 47 0.78 -2.88 -2.34
C CYS A 47 -0.01 -3.28 -1.09
N SER A 48 -1.19 -2.67 -0.87
CA SER A 48 -2.09 -3.04 0.24
C SER A 48 -2.45 -4.52 0.18
N ALA A 49 -2.88 -5.02 -0.98
CA ALA A 49 -3.23 -6.43 -1.13
C ALA A 49 -2.05 -7.38 -0.84
N GLN A 50 -0.82 -6.99 -1.17
CA GLN A 50 0.36 -7.80 -0.82
C GLN A 50 0.61 -7.84 0.69
N LEU A 51 0.46 -6.70 1.38
CA LEU A 51 0.57 -6.62 2.83
C LEU A 51 -0.53 -7.44 3.53
N ASP A 52 -1.78 -7.33 3.07
CA ASP A 52 -2.89 -8.13 3.58
C ASP A 52 -2.62 -9.63 3.45
N ASN A 53 -2.07 -10.05 2.30
CA ASN A 53 -1.69 -11.46 2.09
C ASN A 53 -0.54 -11.88 3.00
N ALA A 54 0.46 -11.03 3.21
CA ALA A 54 1.56 -11.31 4.14
C ALA A 54 1.04 -11.46 5.58
N GLU A 55 0.16 -10.56 6.01
CA GLU A 55 -0.51 -10.58 7.31
C GLU A 55 -1.31 -11.87 7.52
N LEU A 56 -2.13 -12.26 6.54
CA LEU A 56 -2.90 -13.50 6.57
C LEU A 56 -2.00 -14.73 6.71
N ARG A 57 -0.88 -14.75 5.98
CA ARG A 57 0.10 -15.85 6.07
C ARG A 57 0.75 -15.92 7.45
N ILE A 58 1.08 -14.78 8.04
CA ILE A 58 1.63 -14.71 9.40
C ILE A 58 0.60 -15.27 10.40
N ARG A 59 -0.66 -14.83 10.32
CA ARG A 59 -1.77 -15.32 11.18
C ARG A 59 -1.97 -16.83 11.08
N GLN A 60 -1.80 -17.43 9.90
CA GLN A 60 -1.96 -18.88 9.71
C GLN A 60 -0.82 -19.71 10.32
N ILE A 61 0.38 -19.13 10.44
CA ILE A 61 1.57 -19.82 10.97
C ILE A 61 1.60 -19.74 12.51
N LEU A 62 1.01 -18.70 13.09
CA LEU A 62 1.03 -18.47 14.54
C LEU A 62 0.08 -19.44 15.28
N PRO A 63 0.57 -20.15 16.32
CA PRO A 63 -0.28 -20.97 17.18
C PRO A 63 -1.24 -20.09 17.98
N SER A 64 -2.42 -20.62 18.32
CA SER A 64 -3.56 -19.89 18.92
C SER A 64 -3.25 -19.14 20.23
N GLY A 65 -2.15 -19.46 20.92
CA GLY A 65 -1.69 -18.76 22.13
C GLY A 65 -0.74 -17.58 21.88
N ALA A 66 -0.30 -17.35 20.63
CA ALA A 66 0.56 -16.24 20.25
C ALA A 66 -0.21 -15.07 19.60
N SER A 67 -1.55 -15.17 19.53
CA SER A 67 -2.45 -14.20 18.90
C SER A 67 -2.28 -12.78 19.45
N GLU A 68 -2.01 -12.65 20.75
CA GLU A 68 -1.82 -11.35 21.43
C GLU A 68 -0.54 -10.63 20.99
N TYR A 69 0.51 -11.36 20.60
CA TYR A 69 1.75 -10.76 20.08
C TYR A 69 1.64 -10.35 18.60
N ALA A 70 0.75 -11.01 17.86
CA ALA A 70 0.54 -10.76 16.45
C ALA A 70 -0.31 -9.51 16.21
N GLU A 71 -1.34 -9.29 17.03
CA GLU A 71 -2.16 -8.07 16.96
C GLU A 71 -1.32 -6.81 17.19
N GLY A 72 -0.35 -6.83 18.11
CA GLY A 72 0.54 -5.68 18.34
C GLY A 72 1.53 -5.38 17.20
N ILE A 73 1.90 -6.39 16.41
CA ILE A 73 2.80 -6.22 15.25
C ILE A 73 2.02 -5.78 14.00
N ILE A 74 0.78 -6.25 13.87
CA ILE A 74 -0.08 -5.99 12.72
C ILE A 74 -0.86 -4.66 12.84
N ALA A 75 -1.29 -4.29 14.05
CA ALA A 75 -2.14 -3.11 14.27
C ALA A 75 -1.39 -1.76 14.31
N ALA A 76 -0.06 -1.76 14.19
CA ALA A 76 0.76 -0.55 14.38
C ALA A 76 0.62 0.52 13.28
N GLU A 77 -0.09 0.24 12.16
CA GLU A 77 -0.16 1.16 11.01
C GLU A 77 -1.55 1.77 10.75
N GLY A 78 -2.52 1.65 11.66
CA GLY A 78 -3.92 2.04 11.38
C GLY A 78 -4.67 2.90 12.41
N SER A 79 -4.09 3.30 13.55
CA SER A 79 -4.84 3.92 14.66
C SER A 79 -4.86 5.45 14.72
N ASP A 80 -4.05 6.17 13.93
CA ASP A 80 -3.78 7.61 14.21
C ASP A 80 -4.03 8.55 13.01
N ILE A 81 -5.15 8.39 12.30
CA ILE A 81 -5.67 9.45 11.40
C ILE A 81 -7.17 9.73 11.66
N GLU A 82 -7.64 9.55 12.90
CA GLU A 82 -8.88 10.18 13.37
C GLU A 82 -8.54 11.48 14.10
N GLY A 83 -8.33 12.55 13.33
CA GLY A 83 -7.96 13.84 13.90
C GLY A 83 -7.84 15.00 12.90
N MET A 84 -8.68 15.05 11.86
CA MET A 84 -8.85 16.26 11.06
C MET A 84 -9.97 17.13 11.66
N GLY A 85 -9.55 18.26 12.25
CA GLY A 85 -10.26 19.54 12.11
C GLY A 85 -11.49 19.77 13.00
N GLU A 86 -11.27 20.50 14.09
CA GLU A 86 -12.03 21.73 14.35
C GLU A 86 -11.07 22.92 14.32
#